data_AF-A0A072UPD6-F1
#
_entry.id   AF-A0A072UPD6-F1
#
_cell.length_a   1.000
_cell.length_b   1.000
_cell.length_c   1.000
_cell.angle_alpha   90.00
_cell.angle_beta   90.00
_cell.angle_gamma   90.00
#
_symmetry.space_group_name_H-M   'P 1'
#
loop_
_entity.id
_entity.type
_entity.pdbx_description
1 polymer ?
#
loop_
_entity_poly.entity_id
_entity_poly.type
_entity_poly.pdbx_seq_one_letter_code
_entity_poly.pdbx_strand_id
1 'polypeptide(L)' 'MTNKTGVTSFSIDVESKRVTVMGHVSPVEVLESISKVKKAEFWSTASATSC' A
#
# COMPACT_ATOMS: atom_id res chain seq x y z
N MET A 1 0.55 8.13 -26.97
CA MET A 1 1.32 7.47 -25.89
C MET A 1 0.40 7.32 -24.70
N THR A 2 -0.15 6.13 -24.48
CA THR A 2 -1.18 5.89 -23.46
C THR A 2 -0.50 5.64 -22.12
N ASN A 3 -0.57 6.60 -21.20
CA ASN A 3 0.03 6.52 -19.88
C ASN A 3 -0.68 5.45 -19.05
N LYS A 4 0.01 4.40 -18.59
CA LYS A 4 -0.59 3.31 -17.81
C LYS A 4 -0.43 3.59 -16.30
N THR A 5 -1.00 4.69 -15.81
CA THR A 5 -1.11 4.98 -14.36
C THR A 5 -2.37 4.35 -13.77
N GLY A 6 -2.31 3.92 -12.52
CA GLY A 6 -3.47 3.43 -11.76
C GLY A 6 -3.25 2.11 -11.03
N VAL A 7 -4.22 1.80 -10.16
CA VAL A 7 -4.28 0.55 -9.40
C VAL A 7 -4.69 -0.58 -10.33
N THR A 8 -3.92 -1.66 -10.33
CA THR A 8 -4.21 -2.89 -11.08
C THR A 8 -4.82 -3.98 -10.20
N SER A 9 -4.57 -3.95 -8.89
CA SER A 9 -5.17 -4.87 -7.92
C SER A 9 -5.14 -4.30 -6.51
N PHE A 10 -6.09 -4.71 -5.68
CA PHE A 10 -6.04 -4.51 -4.25
C PHE A 10 -6.46 -5.78 -3.52
N SER A 11 -5.85 -6.02 -2.35
CA SER A 11 -6.21 -7.11 -1.45
C SER A 11 -6.41 -6.56 -0.04
N ILE A 12 -7.42 -7.07 0.64
CA ILE A 12 -7.80 -6.64 1.99
C ILE A 12 -7.72 -7.86 2.90
N ASP A 13 -6.84 -7.77 3.87
CA ASP A 13 -6.73 -8.72 4.97
C ASP A 13 -7.40 -8.07 6.19
N VAL A 14 -8.62 -8.52 6.49
CA VAL A 14 -9.45 -7.96 7.56
C VAL A 14 -8.89 -8.30 8.94
N GLU A 15 -8.34 -9.50 9.09
CA GLU A 15 -7.76 -9.98 10.35
C GLU A 15 -6.57 -9.12 10.75
N SER A 16 -5.66 -8.89 9.80
CA SER A 16 -4.47 -8.06 9.99
C SER A 16 -4.73 -6.56 9.78
N LYS A 17 -5.95 -6.17 9.42
CA LYS A 17 -6.33 -4.79 9.04
C LYS A 17 -5.38 -4.17 8.00
N ARG A 18 -4.96 -4.98 7.02
CA ARG A 18 -3.96 -4.61 6.02
C ARG A 18 -4.60 -4.48 4.65
N VAL A 19 -4.19 -3.45 3.92
CA VAL A 19 -4.52 -3.28 2.51
C VAL A 19 -3.23 -3.39 1.70
N THR A 20 -3.24 -4.22 0.68
CA THR A 20 -2.17 -4.32 -0.32
C THR A 20 -2.67 -3.72 -1.62
N VAL A 21 -1.91 -2.78 -2.18
CA VAL A 21 -2.24 -2.10 -3.44
C VAL A 21 -1.15 -2.43 -4.45
N MET A 22 -1.53 -2.85 -5.65
CA MET A 22 -0.63 -3.10 -6.77
C MET A 22 -1.04 -2.23 -7.94
N GLY A 23 -0.07 -1.67 -8.65
CA GLY A 23 -0.32 -0.83 -9.82
C GLY A 23 0.82 0.15 -10.09
N HIS A 24 0.63 0.98 -11.11
CA HIS A 24 1.54 2.09 -11.38
C HIS A 24 1.03 3.34 -10.64
N VAL A 25 1.35 3.39 -9.35
CA VAL A 25 0.92 4.40 -8.38
C VAL A 25 2.08 4.76 -7.45
N SER A 26 2.07 5.96 -6.88
CA SER A 26 3.02 6.34 -5.83
C SER A 26 2.58 5.75 -4.48
N PRO A 27 3.39 4.91 -3.82
CA PRO A 27 3.03 4.35 -2.51
C PRO A 27 2.78 5.42 -1.44
N VAL A 28 3.47 6.56 -1.53
CA VAL A 28 3.32 7.68 -0.59
C VAL A 28 1.97 8.39 -0.80
N GLU A 29 1.57 8.66 -2.04
CA GLU A 29 0.26 9.28 -2.33
C GLU A 29 -0.91 8.38 -1.90
N VAL A 30 -0.74 7.05 -2.05
CA VAL A 30 -1.71 6.06 -1.56
C VAL A 30 -1.80 6.13 -0.04
N LEU A 31 -0.65 6.15 0.65
CA LEU A 31 -0.59 6.25 2.11
C LEU A 31 -1.22 7.55 2.62
N GLU A 32 -0.92 8.69 2.02
CA GLU A 32 -1.50 9.99 2.36
C GLU A 32 -3.02 9.99 2.15
N SER A 33 -3.48 9.43 1.04
CA SER A 33 -4.92 9.38 0.72
C SER A 33 -5.71 8.54 1.71
N ILE A 34 -5.16 7.40 2.14
CA ILE A 34 -5.76 6.55 3.17
C ILE A 34 -5.66 7.22 4.55
N SER A 35 -4.56 7.92 4.83
CA SER A 35 -4.34 8.62 6.10
C SER A 35 -5.33 9.75 6.37
N LYS A 36 -5.97 10.30 5.32
CA LYS A 36 -7.04 11.31 5.45
C LYS A 36 -8.28 10.76 6.17
N VAL A 37 -8.56 9.47 6.03
CA VAL A 37 -9.74 8.83 6.65
C VAL A 37 -9.37 8.05 7.90
N LYS A 38 -8.18 7.45 7.94
CA LYS A 38 -7.72 6.64 9.07
C LYS A 38 -6.20 6.57 9.06
N LYS A 39 -5.57 6.71 10.22
CA LYS A 39 -4.12 6.54 10.36
C LYS A 39 -3.68 5.21 9.72
N ALA A 40 -2.81 5.31 8.73
CA ALA A 40 -2.21 4.19 8.03
C ALA A 40 -0.69 4.36 8.03
N GLU A 41 0.02 3.25 7.98
CA GLU A 41 1.48 3.18 7.93
C GLU A 41 1.86 2.06 6.96
N PHE A 42 3.08 2.10 6.42
CA PHE A 42 3.58 0.97 5.65
C PHE A 42 3.72 -0.26 6.54
N TRP A 43 3.54 -1.43 5.94
CA TRP A 43 3.69 -2.68 6.68
C TRP A 43 5.16 -2.86 7.10
N SER A 44 5.43 -2.79 8.41
CA SER A 44 6.75 -3.08 8.97
C SER A 44 7.03 -4.58 8.84
N THR A 45 7.63 -5.01 7.74
CA THR A 45 8.31 -6.30 7.72
C THR A 45 9.49 -6.17 8.66
N ALA A 46 9.42 -6.80 9.85
CA ALA A 46 10.61 -6.99 10.67
C ALA A 46 11.70 -7.51 9.73
N SER A 47 12.74 -6.70 9.54
CA SER A 47 13.81 -6.94 8.61
C SER A 47 14.27 -8.39 8.74
N ALA A 48 14.56 -9.03 7.61
CA ALA A 48 15.47 -10.17 7.61
C ALA A 48 16.83 -9.67 8.11
N THR A 49 16.95 -9.46 9.41
CA THR A 49 18.20 -9.38 10.15
C THR A 49 18.52 -10.81 10.54
N SER A 50 18.89 -11.62 9.55
CA SER A 50 19.57 -12.89 9.81
C SER A 50 20.95 -12.80 9.16
N CYS A 51 21.90 -12.39 10.00
CA CYS A 51 23.36 -12.61 9.96
C CYS A 51 24.12 -12.12 8.73
#